data_AF-A0ABD3X6U0-F1
#
_entry.id   AF-A0ABD3X6U0-F1
#
_cell.length_a   1.000
_cell.length_b   1.000
_cell.length_c   1.000
_cell.angle_alpha   90.00
_cell.angle_beta   90.00
_cell.angle_gamma   90.00
#
_symmetry.space_group_name_H-M   'P 1'
#
loop_
_entity.id
_entity.type
_entity.pdbx_description
1 polymer ?
#
loop_
_entity_poly.entity_id
_entity_poly.type
_entity_poly.pdbx_seq_one_letter_code
_entity_poly.pdbx_strand_id
1 'polypeptide(L)'
;QDLPPTENPDLDAGFGDPYIKIFLDPVVDERVRQSSVKRKTANPFYNEYFKFPATYDDIRTRTLVFQVFDYDKYSRHKSIGEVKIDLSKVETSNSVEMWCDILKQQQDYTDYGELLLSLSYLPTAERLTVV
;
A
#
# COMPACT_ATOMS: atom_id res chain seq x y z
N GLN A 1 -36.11 -27.72 -19.02
CA GLN A 1 -34.76 -27.81 -19.60
C GLN A 1 -33.86 -27.06 -18.64
N ASP A 2 -33.15 -27.79 -17.78
CA ASP A 2 -32.21 -27.21 -16.84
C ASP A 2 -30.96 -26.79 -17.61
N LEU A 3 -30.60 -25.51 -17.51
CA LEU A 3 -29.36 -24.97 -18.04
C LEU A 3 -28.18 -25.59 -17.28
N PRO A 4 -27.04 -25.90 -17.94
CA PRO A 4 -25.88 -26.40 -17.24
C PRO A 4 -25.33 -25.30 -16.30
N PRO A 5 -24.67 -25.66 -15.20
CA PRO A 5 -24.00 -24.68 -14.36
C PRO A 5 -22.80 -24.12 -15.14
N THR A 6 -22.85 -22.84 -15.47
CA THR A 6 -21.72 -22.12 -16.06
C THR A 6 -20.69 -21.82 -14.98
N GLU A 7 -19.97 -22.84 -14.50
CA GLU A 7 -18.69 -22.62 -13.82
C GLU A 7 -17.66 -22.25 -14.88
N ASN A 8 -17.62 -20.97 -15.25
CA ASN A 8 -16.47 -20.37 -15.90
C ASN A 8 -15.51 -19.91 -14.79
N PRO A 9 -14.36 -20.59 -14.56
CA PRO A 9 -13.39 -20.18 -13.54
C PRO A 9 -12.66 -18.85 -13.86
N ASP A 10 -12.91 -18.27 -15.04
CA ASP A 10 -12.17 -17.11 -15.57
C ASP A 10 -12.93 -15.77 -15.52
N LEU A 11 -14.13 -15.70 -14.92
CA LEU A 11 -14.85 -14.41 -14.75
C LEU A 11 -14.24 -13.50 -13.68
N ASP A 12 -13.28 -14.01 -12.89
CA ASP A 12 -12.61 -13.28 -11.82
C ASP A 12 -11.27 -12.64 -12.24
N ALA A 13 -10.83 -12.81 -13.49
CA ALA A 13 -9.52 -12.35 -13.97
C ALA A 13 -9.39 -10.81 -14.10
N GLY A 14 -10.42 -10.05 -13.74
CA GLY A 14 -10.45 -8.58 -13.87
C GLY A 14 -10.58 -7.80 -12.56
N PHE A 15 -10.80 -8.47 -11.42
CA PHE A 15 -10.96 -7.79 -10.14
C PHE A 15 -9.73 -8.01 -9.27
N GLY A 16 -9.02 -6.93 -8.97
CA GLY A 16 -7.86 -6.97 -8.07
C GLY A 16 -8.22 -7.32 -6.63
N ASP A 17 -7.19 -7.48 -5.83
CA ASP A 17 -7.22 -7.73 -4.39
C ASP A 17 -6.71 -6.50 -3.61
N PRO A 18 -7.45 -5.39 -3.56
CA PRO A 18 -6.93 -4.13 -3.02
C PRO A 18 -6.75 -4.14 -1.50
N TYR A 19 -5.68 -3.50 -1.05
CA TYR A 19 -5.46 -3.15 0.35
C TYR A 19 -4.76 -1.79 0.46
N ILE A 20 -4.82 -1.19 1.64
CA ILE A 20 -4.31 0.16 1.89
C ILE A 20 -3.24 0.12 2.97
N LYS A 21 -2.08 0.73 2.73
CA LYS A 21 -1.12 1.09 3.78
C LYS A 21 -1.38 2.52 4.23
N ILE A 22 -1.39 2.76 5.54
CA ILE A 22 -1.67 4.07 6.12
C ILE A 22 -0.52 4.49 7.03
N PHE A 23 -0.02 5.70 6.87
CA PHE A 23 1.02 6.25 7.74
C PHE A 23 0.94 7.77 7.81
N LEU A 24 1.61 8.34 8.82
CA LEU A 24 1.85 9.77 8.90
C LEU A 24 3.23 10.06 8.30
N ASP A 25 3.35 11.17 7.57
CA ASP A 25 4.61 11.68 7.04
C ASP A 25 4.87 13.10 7.60
N PRO A 26 5.98 13.33 8.33
CA PRO A 26 6.99 12.34 8.75
C PRO A 26 6.45 11.26 9.68
N VAL A 27 7.11 10.10 9.69
CA VAL A 27 6.71 8.91 10.46
C VAL A 27 6.72 9.16 11.97
N VAL A 28 5.70 8.65 12.68
CA VAL A 28 5.56 8.76 14.15
C VAL A 28 6.16 7.56 14.90
N ASP A 29 6.13 6.38 14.30
CA ASP A 29 6.58 5.12 14.89
C ASP A 29 6.88 4.10 13.78
N GLU A 30 7.56 3.01 14.12
CA GLU A 30 7.87 1.92 13.18
C GLU A 30 6.68 0.97 12.93
N ARG A 31 5.50 1.25 13.49
CA ARG A 31 4.36 0.34 13.39
C ARG A 31 3.72 0.42 12.02
N VAL A 32 3.79 -0.68 11.27
CA VAL A 32 3.09 -0.82 10.00
C VAL A 32 1.59 -0.90 10.25
N ARG A 33 0.84 0.01 9.63
CA ARG A 33 -0.62 0.01 9.61
C ARG A 33 -1.10 -0.24 8.19
N GLN A 34 -1.88 -1.28 8.03
CA GLN A 34 -2.46 -1.65 6.74
C GLN A 34 -3.83 -2.30 6.94
N SER A 35 -4.68 -2.17 5.93
CA SER A 35 -6.00 -2.80 5.94
C SER A 35 -5.93 -4.31 5.69
N SER A 36 -7.04 -4.99 5.92
CA SER A 36 -7.26 -6.31 5.33
C SER A 36 -7.24 -6.23 3.80
N VAL A 37 -6.79 -7.31 3.15
CA VAL A 37 -6.89 -7.48 1.70
C VAL A 37 -8.34 -7.87 1.38
N LYS A 38 -9.00 -7.11 0.50
CA LYS A 38 -10.33 -7.48 -0.01
C LYS A 38 -10.16 -8.21 -1.33
N ARG A 39 -10.65 -9.45 -1.42
CA ARG A 39 -10.44 -10.27 -2.60
C ARG A 39 -11.41 -9.93 -3.72
N LYS A 40 -10.93 -9.95 -4.96
CA LYS A 40 -11.73 -9.90 -6.20
C LYS A 40 -12.75 -8.76 -6.18
N THR A 41 -12.31 -7.55 -5.85
CA THR A 41 -13.18 -6.36 -5.84
C THR A 41 -12.46 -5.10 -6.30
N ALA A 42 -13.12 -4.35 -7.19
CA ALA A 42 -12.68 -3.00 -7.57
C ALA A 42 -13.21 -1.91 -6.63
N ASN A 43 -14.18 -2.23 -5.76
CA ASN A 43 -14.84 -1.28 -4.85
C ASN A 43 -14.82 -1.84 -3.42
N PRO A 44 -13.63 -1.92 -2.79
CA PRO A 44 -13.50 -2.49 -1.46
C PRO A 44 -14.15 -1.61 -0.39
N PHE A 45 -14.87 -2.23 0.54
CA PHE A 45 -15.35 -1.58 1.77
C PHE A 45 -14.55 -2.10 2.96
N TYR A 46 -13.71 -1.25 3.56
CA TYR A 46 -12.81 -1.64 4.65
C TYR A 46 -13.46 -1.51 6.02
N ASN A 47 -13.97 -0.33 6.37
CA ASN A 47 -14.53 -0.02 7.70
C ASN A 47 -13.59 -0.43 8.86
N GLU A 48 -12.32 -0.04 8.74
CA GLU A 48 -11.25 -0.36 9.69
C GLU A 48 -10.73 0.93 10.35
N TYR A 49 -10.31 0.84 11.61
CA TYR A 49 -9.84 1.98 12.39
C TYR A 49 -8.35 1.82 12.73
N PHE A 50 -7.58 2.89 12.51
CA PHE A 50 -6.14 2.95 12.80
C PHE A 50 -5.83 4.05 13.81
N LYS A 51 -4.90 3.80 14.73
CA LYS A 51 -4.49 4.75 15.77
C LYS A 51 -3.02 5.10 15.64
N PHE A 52 -2.69 6.38 15.70
CA PHE A 52 -1.33 6.91 15.66
C PHE A 52 -0.98 7.58 16.99
N PRO A 53 0.19 7.31 17.58
CA PRO A 53 0.68 8.10 18.69
C PRO A 53 1.16 9.46 18.17
N ALA A 54 0.41 10.53 18.46
CA ALA A 54 0.77 11.89 18.08
C ALA A 54 0.12 12.90 19.05
N THR A 55 0.80 14.02 19.31
CA THR A 55 0.20 15.16 20.01
C THR A 55 -0.59 16.05 19.04
N TYR A 56 -1.40 16.98 19.56
CA TYR A 56 -2.15 17.91 18.71
C TYR A 56 -1.21 18.81 17.88
N ASP A 57 -0.10 19.26 18.47
CA ASP A 57 0.90 20.07 17.78
C ASP A 57 1.63 19.27 16.69
N ASP A 58 1.95 18.00 16.95
CA ASP A 58 2.53 17.09 15.97
C ASP A 58 1.66 16.97 14.71
N ILE A 59 0.35 16.79 14.90
CA ILE A 59 -0.61 16.57 13.80
C ILE A 59 -0.59 17.72 12.80
N ARG A 60 -0.44 18.97 13.26
CA ARG A 60 -0.42 20.17 12.39
C ARG A 60 0.78 20.25 11.45
N THR A 61 1.79 19.40 11.65
CA THR A 61 3.00 19.37 10.82
C THR A 61 3.10 18.10 9.96
N ARG A 62 2.07 17.25 9.98
CA ARG A 62 2.08 15.94 9.35
C ARG A 62 1.07 15.83 8.20
N THR A 63 1.40 14.96 7.26
CA THR A 63 0.52 14.53 6.19
C THR A 63 0.06 13.11 6.49
N LEU A 64 -1.24 12.86 6.46
CA LEU A 64 -1.79 11.52 6.48
C LEU A 64 -1.74 10.95 5.07
N VAL A 65 -1.06 9.82 4.90
CA VAL A 65 -0.83 9.18 3.61
C VAL A 65 -1.52 7.83 3.58
N PHE A 66 -2.33 7.63 2.54
CA PHE A 66 -2.91 6.34 2.17
C PHE A 66 -2.27 5.88 0.87
N GLN A 67 -1.67 4.70 0.85
CA GLN A 67 -1.16 4.07 -0.36
C GLN A 67 -1.98 2.84 -0.67
N VAL A 68 -2.57 2.80 -1.86
CA VAL A 68 -3.46 1.73 -2.30
C VAL A 68 -2.67 0.79 -3.20
N PHE A 69 -2.72 -0.49 -2.87
CA PHE A 69 -2.02 -1.55 -3.58
C PHE A 69 -2.99 -2.66 -3.98
N ASP A 70 -2.69 -3.33 -5.08
CA ASP A 70 -3.29 -4.59 -5.48
C ASP A 70 -2.38 -5.73 -4.99
N TYR A 71 -2.91 -6.60 -4.14
CA TYR A 71 -2.18 -7.73 -3.60
C TYR A 71 -1.99 -8.82 -4.66
N ASP A 72 -0.77 -9.29 -4.83
CA ASP A 72 -0.46 -10.46 -5.65
C ASP A 72 0.28 -11.50 -4.79
N LYS A 73 -0.15 -12.75 -4.86
CA LYS A 73 0.44 -13.84 -4.07
C LYS A 73 1.81 -14.28 -4.60
N TYR A 74 2.05 -14.14 -5.89
CA TYR A 74 3.20 -14.72 -6.59
C TYR A 74 4.11 -13.66 -7.22
N SER A 75 3.69 -12.39 -7.23
CA SER A 75 4.47 -11.29 -7.79
C SER A 75 4.47 -10.06 -6.87
N ARG A 76 5.13 -8.98 -7.32
CA ARG A 76 5.16 -7.72 -6.60
C ARG A 76 3.77 -7.09 -6.60
N HIS A 77 3.32 -6.64 -5.43
CA HIS A 77 2.05 -5.93 -5.32
C HIS A 77 2.08 -4.66 -6.17
N LYS A 78 1.03 -4.47 -6.97
CA LYS A 78 0.95 -3.35 -7.90
C LYS A 78 0.45 -2.10 -7.16
N SER A 79 1.20 -1.01 -7.22
CA SER A 79 0.72 0.28 -6.71
C SER A 79 -0.42 0.78 -7.59
N ILE A 80 -1.58 1.05 -6.98
CA ILE A 80 -2.74 1.66 -7.64
C ILE A 80 -2.61 3.19 -7.59
N GLY A 81 -2.21 3.71 -6.43
CA GLY A 81 -2.02 5.14 -6.22
C GLY A 81 -1.95 5.51 -4.75
N GLU A 82 -2.00 6.81 -4.47
CA GLU A 82 -1.95 7.36 -3.12
C GLU A 82 -2.89 8.55 -2.93
N VAL A 83 -3.26 8.78 -1.67
CA VAL A 83 -3.96 9.97 -1.20
C VAL A 83 -3.12 10.59 -0.10
N LYS A 84 -2.87 11.89 -0.19
CA LYS A 84 -2.11 12.67 0.78
C LYS A 84 -3.00 13.78 1.34
N ILE A 85 -3.19 13.78 2.65
CA ILE A 85 -4.02 14.75 3.35
C ILE A 85 -3.14 15.54 4.31
N ASP A 86 -2.94 16.81 3.98
CA ASP A 86 -2.23 17.75 4.85
C ASP A 86 -3.09 18.06 6.09
N LEU A 87 -2.71 17.50 7.23
CA LEU A 87 -3.50 17.60 8.46
C LEU A 87 -3.49 19.02 9.04
N SER A 88 -2.61 19.90 8.57
CA SER A 88 -2.63 21.33 8.95
C SER A 88 -3.88 22.05 8.43
N LYS A 89 -4.52 21.52 7.39
CA LYS A 89 -5.69 22.09 6.71
C LYS A 89 -7.00 21.40 7.09
N VAL A 90 -6.96 20.42 7.98
CA VAL A 90 -8.13 19.65 8.40
C VAL A 90 -8.47 20.01 9.84
N GLU A 91 -9.73 20.36 10.09
CA GLU A 91 -10.22 20.62 11.44
C GLU A 91 -10.45 19.29 12.18
N THR A 92 -9.43 18.82 12.91
CA THR A 92 -9.44 17.51 13.57
C THR A 92 -10.10 17.51 14.95
N SER A 93 -10.75 18.61 15.37
CA SER A 93 -11.46 18.69 16.66
C SER A 93 -12.74 17.83 16.70
N ASN A 94 -13.30 17.50 15.53
CA ASN A 94 -14.48 16.65 15.37
C ASN A 94 -14.19 15.50 14.38
N SER A 95 -15.12 14.54 14.29
CA SER A 95 -15.08 13.53 13.24
C SER A 95 -15.24 14.18 11.87
N VAL A 96 -14.26 13.96 10.99
CA VAL A 96 -14.29 14.44 9.61
C VAL A 96 -14.48 13.25 8.68
N GLU A 97 -15.46 13.35 7.77
CA GLU A 97 -15.62 12.45 6.64
C GLU A 97 -15.29 13.20 5.36
N MET A 98 -14.51 12.59 4.48
CA MET A 98 -14.11 13.21 3.22
C MET A 98 -13.98 12.18 2.11
N TRP A 99 -14.29 12.62 0.89
CA TRP A 99 -13.99 11.90 -0.34
C TRP A 99 -12.73 12.49 -0.95
N CYS A 100 -11.80 11.63 -1.36
CA CYS A 100 -10.56 12.04 -2.00
C CYS A 100 -10.31 11.16 -3.24
N ASP A 101 -9.80 11.78 -4.29
CA ASP A 101 -9.37 11.05 -5.48
C ASP A 101 -8.04 10.35 -5.22
N ILE A 102 -7.95 9.08 -5.62
CA ILE A 102 -6.68 8.34 -5.60
C ILE A 102 -5.83 8.86 -6.76
N LEU A 103 -4.71 9.50 -6.43
CA LEU A 103 -3.78 10.01 -7.41
C LEU A 103 -2.72 8.96 -7.72
N LYS A 104 -2.20 8.95 -8.95
CA LYS A 104 -1.05 8.11 -9.26
C LYS A 104 0.11 8.55 -8.39
N GLN A 105 0.72 7.60 -7.69
CA GLN A 105 1.90 7.85 -6.90
C GLN A 105 2.99 8.42 -7.83
N GLN A 106 3.55 9.57 -7.46
CA GLN A 106 4.71 10.13 -8.16
C GLN A 106 5.87 9.19 -7.88
N GLN A 107 6.09 8.23 -8.80
CA GLN A 107 7.08 7.19 -8.65
C GLN A 107 8.48 7.81 -8.78
N ASP A 108 9.13 8.10 -7.66
CA ASP A 108 10.59 8.30 -7.63
C ASP A 108 11.34 6.96 -7.84
N TYR A 109 10.65 5.84 -7.62
CA TYR A 109 11.09 4.52 -8.07
C TYR A 109 10.57 4.27 -9.47
N THR A 110 11.35 4.69 -10.47
CA THR A 110 11.15 4.18 -11.82
C THR A 110 11.34 2.66 -11.77
N ASP A 111 10.40 1.93 -12.35
CA ASP A 111 10.42 0.48 -12.47
C ASP A 111 11.51 0.03 -13.46
N TYR A 112 12.78 0.25 -13.10
CA TYR A 112 13.95 -0.17 -13.90
C TYR A 112 14.19 -1.69 -13.84
N GLY A 113 13.30 -2.44 -13.17
CA GLY A 113 13.39 -3.87 -12.94
C GLY A 113 14.07 -4.24 -11.62
N GLU A 114 14.29 -5.54 -11.44
CA GLU A 114 14.94 -6.12 -10.26
C GLU A 114 16.32 -6.69 -10.65
N LEU A 115 17.31 -6.55 -9.77
CA LEU A 115 18.66 -7.11 -9.95
C LEU A 115 18.90 -8.21 -8.91
N LEU A 116 19.09 -9.45 -9.36
CA LEU A 116 19.52 -10.55 -8.52
C LEU A 116 21.05 -10.56 -8.46
N LEU A 117 21.62 -10.51 -7.25
CA LEU A 117 23.06 -10.56 -7.01
C LEU A 117 23.41 -11.69 -6.04
N SER A 118 24.56 -12.31 -6.25
CA SER A 118 25.18 -13.26 -5.33
C SER A 118 26.50 -12.69 -4.79
N LEU A 119 26.67 -12.71 -3.48
CA LEU A 119 27.86 -12.22 -2.79
C LEU A 119 28.56 -13.39 -2.09
N SER A 120 29.86 -13.56 -2.35
CA SER A 120 30.68 -14.59 -1.70
C SER A 120 32.00 -13.99 -1.25
N TYR A 121 32.27 -14.04 0.06
CA TYR A 121 33.52 -13.56 0.64
C TYR A 121 34.41 -14.73 1.07
N LEU A 122 35.67 -14.71 0.65
CA LEU A 122 36.71 -15.67 1.02
C LEU A 122 37.78 -14.97 1.88
N PRO A 123 37.75 -15.09 3.23
CA PRO A 123 38.65 -14.36 4.12
C PRO A 123 40.13 -14.69 3.90
N THR A 124 40.47 -15.95 3.66
CA THR A 124 41.85 -16.41 3.45
C THR A 124 42.52 -15.76 2.23
N ALA A 125 41.73 -15.29 1.27
CA ALA A 125 42.20 -14.64 0.06
C ALA A 125 41.79 -13.16 0.00
N GLU A 126 41.19 -12.61 1.07
CA GLU A 126 40.63 -11.25 1.13
C GLU A 126 39.78 -10.88 -0.10
N ARG A 127 39.00 -11.85 -0.62
CA ARG A 127 38.31 -11.71 -1.90
C ARG A 127 36.80 -11.72 -1.75
N LEU A 128 36.15 -10.66 -2.23
CA LEU A 128 34.70 -10.58 -2.43
C LEU A 128 34.36 -10.85 -3.91
N THR A 129 33.54 -11.84 -4.17
CA THR A 129 32.96 -12.13 -5.48
C THR A 129 31.52 -11.63 -5.52
N VAL A 130 31.18 -10.89 -6.57
CA VAL A 130 29.83 -10.42 -6.88
C VAL A 130 29.44 -11.02 -8.23
N VAL A 131 28.33 -11.77 -8.29
CA VAL A 131 27.77 -12.38 -9.52
C VAL A 131 26.36 -11.86 -9.73
#